data_AF-A0A090TSQ2-F1
#
_entry.id   AF-A0A090TSQ2-F1
#
_cell.length_a   1.000
_cell.length_b   1.000
_cell.length_c   1.000
_cell.angle_alpha   90.00
_cell.angle_beta   90.00
_cell.angle_gamma   90.00
#
_symmetry.space_group_name_H-M   'P 1'
#
loop_
_entity.id
_entity.type
_entity.pdbx_description
1 polymer ?
#
loop_
_entity_poly.entity_id
_entity_poly.type
_entity_poly.pdbx_seq_one_letter_code
_entity_poly.pdbx_strand_id
1 'polypeptide(L)'
;MFKECITQETCLEPKATMYPPSIVETVVTTDFAKRSPQAMAYFAKREFTNAQMNGLLAWMEDEQADGEYAVEHFMKEYKSTWSAWLTPDVAAKVQKAVDEL
;
A
#
# COMPACT_ATOMS: atom_id res chain seq x y z
N MET A 1 8.93 -25.54 -5.14
CA MET A 1 10.27 -25.18 -5.67
C MET A 1 10.95 -24.06 -4.87
N PHE A 2 10.45 -22.81 -4.83
CA PHE A 2 11.01 -21.73 -3.99
C PHE A 2 10.81 -22.02 -2.49
N LYS A 3 9.54 -22.13 -2.05
CA LYS A 3 9.16 -22.36 -0.63
C LYS A 3 9.61 -23.70 -0.07
N GLU A 4 9.94 -24.66 -0.93
CA GLU A 4 10.26 -26.04 -0.53
C GLU A 4 11.76 -26.27 -0.29
N CYS A 5 12.62 -25.35 -0.74
CA CYS A 5 14.07 -25.47 -0.50
C CYS A 5 14.70 -24.13 -0.15
N ILE A 6 14.70 -23.14 -1.04
CA ILE A 6 15.56 -21.96 -0.85
C ILE A 6 15.11 -21.02 0.28
N THR A 7 13.91 -21.22 0.86
CA THR A 7 13.45 -20.56 2.08
C THR A 7 13.54 -21.44 3.33
N GLN A 8 14.02 -22.68 3.21
CA GLN A 8 14.11 -23.65 4.30
C GLN A 8 15.54 -23.71 4.81
N GLU A 9 15.72 -23.66 6.12
CA GLU A 9 17.05 -23.76 6.76
C GLU A 9 17.75 -25.09 6.46
N THR A 10 16.98 -26.16 6.18
CA THR A 10 17.49 -27.52 5.96
C THR A 10 17.80 -27.85 4.49
N CYS A 11 17.75 -26.88 3.57
CA CYS A 11 18.00 -27.11 2.15
C CYS A 11 19.50 -27.28 1.88
N LEU A 12 19.93 -28.50 1.55
CA LEU A 12 21.34 -28.83 1.30
C LEU A 12 21.80 -28.50 -0.12
N GLU A 13 20.87 -28.38 -1.08
CA GLU A 13 21.18 -28.15 -2.50
C GLU A 13 20.27 -27.04 -3.09
N PRO A 14 20.50 -25.76 -2.74
CA PRO A 14 19.73 -24.67 -3.32
C PRO A 14 20.03 -24.53 -4.82
N LYS A 15 18.97 -24.33 -5.62
CA LYS A 15 19.07 -24.04 -7.06
C LYS A 15 18.53 -22.64 -7.32
N ALA A 16 19.09 -21.96 -8.31
CA ALA A 16 18.58 -20.66 -8.74
C ALA A 16 17.11 -20.80 -9.21
N THR A 17 16.25 -19.91 -8.71
CA THR A 17 14.86 -19.82 -9.14
C THR A 17 14.49 -18.37 -9.42
N MET A 18 13.41 -18.17 -10.19
CA MET A 18 12.76 -16.87 -10.22
C MET A 18 12.24 -16.52 -8.81
N TYR A 19 12.33 -15.24 -8.45
CA TYR A 19 11.69 -14.74 -7.23
C TYR A 19 10.17 -14.75 -7.42
N PRO A 20 9.38 -15.35 -6.51
CA PRO A 20 7.94 -15.42 -6.68
C PRO A 20 7.29 -14.03 -6.52
N PRO A 21 6.11 -13.79 -7.12
CA PRO A 21 5.31 -12.63 -6.78
C PRO A 21 5.03 -12.58 -5.28
N SER A 22 5.38 -11.46 -4.64
CA SER A 22 5.08 -11.20 -3.23
C SER A 22 3.75 -10.46 -3.10
N ILE A 23 2.93 -10.89 -2.15
CA ILE A 23 1.74 -10.14 -1.73
C ILE A 23 2.13 -9.12 -0.66
N VAL A 24 1.48 -7.96 -0.67
CA VAL A 24 1.61 -6.94 0.36
C VAL A 24 0.34 -6.99 1.21
N GLU A 25 0.49 -7.29 2.50
CA GLU A 25 -0.64 -7.45 3.41
C GLU A 25 -0.72 -6.27 4.40
N THR A 26 -1.95 -5.87 4.74
CA THR A 26 -2.19 -4.97 5.87
C THR A 26 -2.42 -5.82 7.12
N VAL A 27 -1.48 -5.78 8.05
CA VAL A 27 -1.53 -6.56 9.29
C VAL A 27 -1.80 -5.65 10.48
N VAL A 28 -2.76 -6.04 11.33
CA VAL A 28 -3.12 -5.33 12.57
C VAL A 28 -3.25 -6.31 13.73
N THR A 29 -3.20 -5.82 14.97
CA THR A 29 -3.47 -6.67 16.14
C THR A 29 -4.96 -7.04 16.22
N THR A 30 -5.25 -8.24 16.72
CA THR A 30 -6.63 -8.72 16.89
C THR A 30 -7.48 -7.78 17.73
N ASP A 31 -6.92 -7.21 18.80
CA ASP A 31 -7.64 -6.28 19.67
C ASP A 31 -7.91 -4.93 18.99
N PHE A 32 -7.02 -4.47 18.09
CA PHE A 32 -7.29 -3.30 17.26
C PHE A 32 -8.43 -3.59 16.28
N ALA A 33 -8.40 -4.74 15.61
CA ALA A 33 -9.44 -5.12 14.66
C ALA A 33 -10.84 -5.17 15.32
N LYS A 34 -10.92 -5.68 16.55
CA LYS A 34 -12.17 -5.73 17.33
C LYS A 34 -12.68 -4.35 17.74
N ARG A 35 -11.78 -3.46 18.19
CA ARG A 35 -12.18 -2.13 18.72
C ARG A 35 -12.45 -1.09 17.63
N SER A 36 -11.91 -1.28 16.43
CA SER A 36 -11.95 -0.29 15.35
C SER A 36 -12.53 -0.87 14.04
N PRO A 37 -13.81 -1.29 14.01
CA PRO A 37 -14.42 -1.84 12.80
C PRO A 37 -14.43 -0.85 11.63
N GLN A 38 -14.52 0.46 11.88
CA GLN A 38 -14.44 1.47 10.83
C GLN A 38 -13.06 1.53 10.17
N ALA A 39 -11.98 1.44 10.97
CA ALA A 39 -10.62 1.37 10.43
C ALA A 39 -10.39 0.08 9.64
N MET A 40 -10.94 -1.05 10.11
CA MET A 40 -10.91 -2.30 9.37
C MET A 40 -11.64 -2.21 8.03
N ALA A 41 -12.78 -1.51 7.98
CA ALA A 41 -13.51 -1.28 6.73
C ALA A 41 -12.70 -0.45 5.73
N TYR A 42 -11.90 0.53 6.21
CA TYR A 42 -10.96 1.26 5.37
C TYR A 42 -9.82 0.36 4.89
N PHE A 43 -9.16 -0.39 5.78
CA PHE A 43 -8.05 -1.28 5.42
C PHE A 43 -8.47 -2.40 4.46
N ALA A 44 -9.72 -2.86 4.53
CA ALA A 44 -10.26 -3.84 3.60
C ALA A 44 -10.45 -3.29 2.17
N LYS A 45 -10.51 -1.95 1.99
CA LYS A 45 -10.65 -1.29 0.69
C LYS A 45 -9.36 -0.67 0.17
N ARG A 46 -8.46 -0.28 1.08
CA ARG A 46 -7.21 0.39 0.74
C ARG A 46 -6.26 -0.58 0.05
N GLU A 47 -6.02 -0.34 -1.22
CA GLU A 47 -5.11 -1.13 -2.04
C GLU A 47 -4.32 -0.26 -3.01
N PHE A 48 -3.12 -0.70 -3.37
CA PHE A 48 -2.33 -0.09 -4.43
C PHE A 48 -2.04 -1.15 -5.49
N THR A 49 -2.22 -0.79 -6.76
CA THR A 49 -1.69 -1.63 -7.84
C THR A 49 -0.18 -1.46 -7.95
N ASN A 50 0.51 -2.49 -8.46
CA ASN A 50 1.95 -2.40 -8.72
C ASN A 50 2.29 -1.24 -9.65
N ALA A 51 1.43 -0.94 -10.64
CA ALA A 51 1.63 0.17 -11.56
C ALA A 51 1.59 1.53 -10.85
N GLN A 52 0.62 1.75 -9.96
CA GLN A 52 0.53 2.98 -9.17
C GLN A 52 1.72 3.14 -8.23
N MET A 53 2.09 2.09 -7.50
CA MET A 53 3.22 2.15 -6.57
C MET A 53 4.54 2.41 -7.30
N ASN A 54 4.79 1.72 -8.42
CA ASN A 54 6.00 1.95 -9.21
C ASN A 54 6.03 3.37 -9.81
N GLY A 55 4.88 3.89 -10.26
CA GLY A 55 4.79 5.26 -10.75
C GLY A 55 5.12 6.29 -9.67
N LEU A 56 4.61 6.10 -8.45
CA LEU A 56 4.92 6.98 -7.32
C LEU A 56 6.40 6.91 -6.93
N LEU A 57 6.99 5.71 -6.87
CA LEU A 57 8.41 5.53 -6.56
C LEU A 57 9.32 6.17 -7.61
N ALA A 58 8.99 6.03 -8.90
CA ALA A 58 9.72 6.68 -9.97
C ALA A 58 9.64 8.21 -9.87
N TRP A 59 8.45 8.75 -9.61
CA TRP A 59 8.27 10.18 -9.38
C TRP A 59 9.09 10.67 -8.17
N MET A 60 9.10 9.91 -7.07
CA MET A 60 9.91 10.25 -5.90
C MET A 60 11.40 10.29 -6.21
N GLU A 61 11.88 9.35 -7.04
CA GLU A 61 13.27 9.32 -7.49
C GLU A 61 13.60 10.51 -8.39
N ASP A 62 12.76 10.81 -9.37
CA ASP A 62 12.97 11.91 -10.32
C ASP A 62 12.95 13.29 -9.63
N GLU A 63 11.99 13.51 -8.73
CA GLU A 63 11.84 14.77 -8.00
C GLU A 63 12.68 14.85 -6.72
N GLN A 64 13.43 13.79 -6.39
CA GLN A 64 14.16 13.65 -5.11
C GLN A 64 13.25 13.90 -3.90
N ALA A 65 12.00 13.48 -4.00
CA ALA A 65 10.97 13.71 -3.00
C ALA A 65 11.05 12.66 -1.88
N ASP A 66 10.82 13.11 -0.66
CA ASP A 66 10.64 12.22 0.48
C ASP A 66 9.20 11.71 0.59
N GLY A 67 8.93 10.96 1.65
CA GLY A 67 7.60 10.37 1.87
C GLY A 67 6.50 11.40 2.11
N GLU A 68 6.79 12.58 2.66
CA GLU A 68 5.79 13.61 2.93
C GLU A 68 5.31 14.23 1.61
N TYR A 69 6.25 14.64 0.76
CA TYR A 69 5.94 15.15 -0.58
C TYR A 69 5.28 14.11 -1.48
N ALA A 70 5.68 12.84 -1.36
CA ALA A 70 5.04 11.74 -2.08
C ALA A 70 3.57 11.56 -1.70
N VAL A 71 3.23 11.70 -0.41
CA VAL A 71 1.84 11.64 0.04
C VAL A 71 1.06 12.82 -0.51
N GLU A 72 1.58 14.05 -0.45
CA GLU A 72 0.90 15.21 -1.02
C GLU A 72 0.63 15.04 -2.53
N HIS A 73 1.64 14.63 -3.28
CA HIS A 73 1.51 14.32 -4.70
C HIS A 73 0.47 13.23 -4.95
N PHE A 74 0.51 12.15 -4.17
CA PHE A 74 -0.48 11.07 -4.27
C PHE A 74 -1.91 11.57 -4.01
N MET A 75 -2.09 12.38 -2.97
CA MET A 75 -3.41 12.90 -2.61
C MET A 75 -3.97 13.85 -3.68
N LYS A 76 -3.12 14.65 -4.33
CA LYS A 76 -3.52 15.57 -5.41
C LYS A 76 -3.83 14.83 -6.72
N GLU A 77 -2.96 13.92 -7.15
CA GLU A 77 -3.05 13.30 -8.49
C GLU A 77 -3.93 12.04 -8.54
N TYR A 78 -4.06 11.31 -7.42
CA TYR A 78 -4.73 9.99 -7.39
C TYR A 78 -6.10 10.00 -6.71
N LYS A 79 -6.85 11.10 -6.87
CA LYS A 79 -8.19 11.29 -6.28
C LYS A 79 -9.15 10.13 -6.49
N SER A 80 -9.23 9.62 -7.72
CA SER A 80 -10.11 8.50 -8.06
C SER A 80 -9.78 7.23 -7.26
N THR A 81 -8.50 7.06 -6.89
CA THR A 81 -8.03 5.88 -6.16
C THR A 81 -8.37 6.01 -4.69
N TRP A 82 -7.91 7.07 -4.02
CA TRP A 82 -8.10 7.17 -2.57
C TRP A 82 -9.54 7.45 -2.16
N SER A 83 -10.33 8.13 -3.00
CA SER A 83 -11.74 8.40 -2.70
C SER A 83 -12.59 7.12 -2.72
N ALA A 84 -12.22 6.12 -3.52
CA ALA A 84 -12.90 4.82 -3.56
C ALA A 84 -12.71 4.02 -2.26
N TRP A 85 -11.65 4.29 -1.49
CA TRP A 85 -11.40 3.63 -0.21
C TRP A 85 -12.29 4.16 0.92
N LEU A 86 -12.92 5.32 0.72
CA LEU A 86 -13.63 6.06 1.75
C LEU A 86 -15.14 6.04 1.54
N THR A 87 -15.90 6.38 2.58
CA THR A 87 -17.32 6.71 2.43
C THR A 87 -17.44 8.11 1.81
N PRO A 88 -18.55 8.43 1.13
CA PRO A 88 -18.71 9.73 0.46
C PRO A 88 -18.51 10.94 1.39
N ASP A 89 -18.97 10.84 2.64
CA ASP A 89 -18.83 11.92 3.62
C ASP A 89 -17.37 12.13 4.07
N VAL A 90 -16.60 11.04 4.21
CA VAL A 90 -15.18 11.11 4.57
C VAL A 90 -14.35 11.57 3.37
N ALA A 91 -14.65 11.08 2.16
CA ALA A 91 -13.99 11.50 0.94
C ALA A 91 -14.13 13.02 0.71
N ALA A 92 -15.31 13.59 0.97
CA ALA A 92 -15.52 15.03 0.89
C ALA A 92 -14.68 15.82 1.90
N LYS A 93 -14.55 15.34 3.14
CA LYS A 93 -13.70 15.96 4.17
C LYS A 93 -12.22 15.90 3.80
N VAL A 94 -11.77 14.74 3.33
CA VAL A 94 -10.39 14.55 2.87
C VAL A 94 -10.10 15.44 1.67
N GLN A 95 -11.00 15.51 0.69
CA GLN A 95 -10.83 16.41 -0.46
C GLN A 95 -10.62 17.85 -0.02
N LYS A 96 -11.45 18.34 0.91
CA LYS A 96 -11.30 19.71 1.42
C LYS A 96 -9.91 19.94 2.04
N ALA A 97 -9.41 18.98 2.83
CA ALA A 97 -8.07 19.07 3.39
C ALA A 97 -6.97 19.03 2.30
N VAL A 98 -7.16 18.25 1.24
CA VAL A 98 -6.22 18.19 0.11
C VAL A 98 -6.20 19.50 -0.68
N ASP A 99 -7.35 20.17 -0.83
CA ASP A 99 -7.45 21.47 -1.51
C ASP A 99 -6.74 22.60 -0.72
N GLU A 100 -6.41 22.37 0.56
CA GLU A 100 -5.70 23.29 1.44
C GLU A 100 -4.18 23.00 1.55
N LEU A 101 -3.68 21.94 0.88
CA LEU A 101 -2.25 21.59 0.77
C LEU A 101 -1.52 22.45 -0.27
#